data_AF-A0A135S605-F1
#
_entry.id   AF-A0A135S605-F1
#
_cell.length_a   1.000
_cell.length_b   1.000
_cell.length_c   1.000
_cell.angle_alpha   90.00
_cell.angle_beta   90.00
_cell.angle_gamma   90.00
#
_symmetry.space_group_name_H-M   'P 1'
#
loop_
_entity.id
_entity.type
_entity.pdbx_description
1 polymer ?
#
loop_
_entity_poly.entity_id
_entity_poly.type
_entity_poly.pdbx_seq_one_letter_code
_entity_poly.pdbx_strand_id
1 'polypeptide(L)'
;MKAEELQTLPTALAGDFKSIEPHLRALDKHLTLRTFVEGYSLGETETKIWQTLKLNKVAMGFIRKGTMANLTRWFTFVEVTYPEIQAETNAVDAERKAKVVAASKKGASYSLALQNAEAGVVTRFLPEPSGYLHIGHAKAALLSDYFAHEAYKGKLLLRLDDTNPAKESEEFQDAIVEDLKMMGITPDSLSYTSDYFDYLYETCVRLIKEGHAYADDTEQETMRNERTDGIESKCRNRSVEENLRIFEAMKEGTPEGLNNCIRAKISVDNVNKALRDPVIYRCNVENKHHRTGDKWKIYPMYDLACPVVDSHEGVTHALRSTEYTDRNPLYQWFIDTLKLRQVYMHDFSRINLVRTFLSKRKLAKIVAQGTVWGWDDPRMPTIRGVRRRGMTIPALREFIIKQGPSRNVVNMDWASFWNINKKVIDPIAPRHTAILEKDAVKVKVTGADAPATPRTEDKPKHPKNPDVGTKKVVFSNELILDQADVKSFKKDEEFTLMGWGNAFAREIGATDPITELSVELNLKGDFKTTEKKVTWLSTAGTKLVRAELWDFDYLINKDKLEEDDVLEKVLNPNTSTMETALCDAGVGELKKDDIIQLERRGFYRVDKGLDEGDVVVLFNIPTGKAK
;
A
#
# COMPACT_ATOMS: atom_id res chain seq x y z
N MET A 1 11.93 -28.46 39.28
CA MET A 1 12.88 -27.54 38.61
C MET A 1 14.04 -27.29 39.57
N LYS A 2 15.27 -27.21 39.05
CA LYS A 2 16.47 -26.86 39.83
C LYS A 2 16.58 -25.33 40.00
N ALA A 3 17.36 -24.86 40.98
CA ALA A 3 17.52 -23.42 41.25
C ALA A 3 17.97 -22.62 39.99
N GLU A 4 18.91 -23.17 39.22
CA GLU A 4 19.40 -22.58 37.97
C GLU A 4 18.31 -22.44 36.88
N GLU A 5 17.40 -23.42 36.80
CA GLU A 5 16.26 -23.38 35.87
C GLU A 5 15.22 -22.33 36.29
N LEU A 6 15.05 -22.12 37.60
CA LEU A 6 14.11 -21.12 38.13
C LEU A 6 14.61 -19.69 37.90
N GLN A 7 15.92 -19.45 38.01
CA GLN A 7 16.53 -18.14 37.76
C GLN A 7 16.40 -17.70 36.30
N THR A 8 16.45 -18.65 35.35
CA THR A 8 16.34 -18.38 33.91
C THR A 8 14.90 -18.39 33.40
N LEU A 9 13.96 -18.86 34.21
CA LEU A 9 12.56 -19.04 33.84
C LEU A 9 11.82 -17.76 33.43
N PRO A 10 12.01 -16.58 34.07
CA PRO A 10 11.40 -15.34 33.60
C PRO A 10 11.73 -15.02 32.14
N THR A 11 12.99 -15.22 31.73
CA THR A 11 13.42 -14.98 30.35
C THR A 11 12.75 -15.97 29.39
N ALA A 12 12.66 -17.24 29.77
CA ALA A 12 11.99 -18.27 28.97
C ALA A 12 10.47 -18.06 28.84
N LEU A 13 9.82 -17.48 29.86
CA LEU A 13 8.38 -17.19 29.89
C LEU A 13 8.00 -15.87 29.19
N ALA A 14 8.97 -15.08 28.74
CA ALA A 14 8.72 -13.83 28.01
C ALA A 14 8.41 -14.03 26.51
N GLY A 15 8.49 -15.27 26.00
CA GLY A 15 8.31 -15.63 24.58
C GLY A 15 6.87 -15.72 24.07
N ASP A 16 6.73 -16.21 22.84
CA ASP A 16 5.45 -16.44 22.14
C ASP A 16 4.76 -17.76 22.51
N PHE A 17 3.60 -18.03 21.91
CA PHE A 17 2.75 -19.18 22.27
C PHE A 17 3.48 -20.54 22.25
N LYS A 18 4.29 -20.80 21.22
CA LYS A 18 4.95 -22.10 21.05
C LYS A 18 6.17 -22.24 21.97
N SER A 19 6.85 -21.14 22.28
CA SER A 19 8.06 -21.17 23.11
C SER A 19 7.75 -21.33 24.60
N ILE A 20 6.65 -20.79 25.12
CA ILE A 20 6.41 -20.78 26.58
C ILE A 20 5.67 -22.00 27.13
N GLU A 21 4.89 -22.73 26.31
CA GLU A 21 4.04 -23.82 26.79
C GLU A 21 4.80 -24.94 27.54
N PRO A 22 5.95 -25.44 27.06
CA PRO A 22 6.74 -26.44 27.79
C PRO A 22 7.20 -25.94 29.17
N HIS A 23 7.57 -24.66 29.27
CA HIS A 23 8.02 -24.03 30.51
C HIS A 23 6.87 -23.84 31.51
N LEU A 24 5.68 -23.46 31.02
CA LEU A 24 4.47 -23.39 31.84
C LEU A 24 4.09 -24.76 32.43
N ARG A 25 4.17 -25.82 31.64
CA ARG A 25 3.93 -27.21 32.12
C ARG A 25 4.96 -27.65 33.15
N ALA A 26 6.23 -27.31 32.95
CA ALA A 26 7.30 -27.60 33.91
C ALA A 26 7.08 -26.87 35.25
N LEU A 27 6.65 -25.60 35.18
CA LEU A 27 6.34 -24.79 36.37
C LEU A 27 5.09 -25.31 37.10
N ASP A 28 4.02 -25.67 36.40
CA ASP A 28 2.82 -26.27 37.01
C ASP A 28 3.16 -27.56 37.78
N LYS A 29 3.98 -28.43 37.18
CA LYS A 29 4.48 -29.65 37.84
C LYS A 29 5.38 -29.34 39.04
N HIS A 30 6.17 -28.27 38.98
CA HIS A 30 7.00 -27.84 40.11
C HIS A 30 6.14 -27.35 41.29
N LEU A 31 4.98 -26.76 41.00
CA LEU A 31 4.07 -26.17 41.98
C LEU A 31 3.07 -27.16 42.61
N THR A 32 3.11 -28.45 42.25
CA THR A 32 2.14 -29.46 42.71
C THR A 32 2.03 -29.55 44.24
N LEU A 33 3.15 -29.50 44.96
CA LEU A 33 3.19 -29.59 46.43
C LEU A 33 3.84 -28.36 47.08
N ARG A 34 3.96 -27.25 46.35
CA ARG A 34 4.71 -26.07 46.78
C ARG A 34 3.80 -24.84 46.85
N THR A 35 3.88 -24.10 47.95
CA THR A 35 3.22 -22.79 48.09
C THR A 35 4.10 -21.67 47.55
N PHE A 36 5.42 -21.80 47.71
CA PHE A 36 6.43 -20.90 47.17
C PHE A 36 7.31 -21.63 46.15
N VAL A 37 7.71 -20.95 45.09
CA VAL A 37 8.56 -21.49 44.01
C VAL A 37 9.93 -21.91 44.54
N GLU A 38 10.47 -21.14 45.49
CA GLU A 38 11.71 -21.40 46.21
C GLU A 38 11.53 -21.07 47.71
N GLY A 39 12.01 -21.96 48.59
CA GLY A 39 11.98 -21.73 50.04
C GLY A 39 10.57 -21.70 50.65
N TYR A 40 10.36 -20.77 51.60
CA TYR A 40 9.16 -20.68 52.45
C TYR A 40 8.54 -19.28 52.46
N SER A 41 8.98 -18.38 51.58
CA SER A 41 8.51 -17.00 51.47
C SER A 41 8.70 -16.49 50.05
N LEU A 42 7.96 -15.46 49.66
CA LEU A 42 8.08 -14.87 48.34
C LEU A 42 9.46 -14.21 48.13
N GLY A 43 10.27 -14.83 47.28
CA GLY A 43 11.61 -14.35 46.92
C GLY A 43 11.64 -13.55 45.62
N GLU A 44 12.79 -12.94 45.31
CA GLU A 44 12.98 -12.10 44.11
C GLU A 44 12.72 -12.86 42.80
N THR A 45 13.21 -14.10 42.69
CA THR A 45 13.00 -14.98 41.52
C THR A 45 11.51 -15.25 41.31
N GLU A 46 10.78 -15.50 42.38
CA GLU A 46 9.36 -15.82 42.35
C GLU A 46 8.51 -14.60 41.95
N THR A 47 8.86 -13.42 42.48
CA THR A 47 8.29 -12.14 42.07
C THR A 47 8.48 -11.91 40.57
N LYS A 48 9.70 -12.12 40.04
CA LYS A 48 9.98 -11.97 38.60
C LYS A 48 9.19 -12.95 37.73
N ILE A 49 9.04 -14.19 38.17
CA ILE A 49 8.22 -15.20 37.46
C ILE A 49 6.76 -14.73 37.42
N TRP A 50 6.20 -14.29 38.55
CA TRP A 50 4.81 -13.83 38.62
C TRP A 50 4.57 -12.60 37.72
N GLN A 51 5.45 -11.60 37.79
CA GLN A 51 5.41 -10.39 36.96
C GLN A 51 5.45 -10.74 35.47
N THR A 52 6.33 -11.64 35.06
CA THR A 52 6.46 -12.09 33.67
C THR A 52 5.18 -12.75 33.18
N LEU A 53 4.59 -13.63 33.99
CA LEU A 53 3.32 -14.29 33.67
C LEU A 53 2.17 -13.29 33.55
N LYS A 54 2.09 -12.30 34.46
CA LYS A 54 1.07 -11.24 34.44
C LYS A 54 1.12 -10.39 33.17
N LEU A 55 2.33 -10.07 32.71
CA LEU A 55 2.57 -9.22 31.53
C LEU A 55 2.44 -9.98 30.20
N ASN A 56 2.50 -11.31 30.21
CA ASN A 56 2.36 -12.16 29.03
C ASN A 56 0.89 -12.58 28.81
N LYS A 57 0.28 -12.07 27.74
CA LYS A 57 -1.14 -12.36 27.40
C LYS A 57 -1.41 -13.85 27.18
N VAL A 58 -0.45 -14.59 26.64
CA VAL A 58 -0.62 -16.02 26.37
C VAL A 58 -0.64 -16.79 27.68
N ALA A 59 0.32 -16.54 28.57
CA ALA A 59 0.38 -17.15 29.89
C ALA A 59 -0.90 -16.86 30.71
N MET A 60 -1.37 -15.60 30.69
CA MET A 60 -2.65 -15.23 31.33
C MET A 60 -3.85 -15.95 30.74
N GLY A 61 -3.80 -16.36 29.46
CA GLY A 61 -4.83 -17.20 28.84
C GLY A 61 -4.94 -18.57 29.49
N PHE A 62 -3.82 -19.22 29.80
CA PHE A 62 -3.79 -20.51 30.50
C PHE A 62 -4.23 -20.37 31.97
N ILE A 63 -3.77 -19.32 32.65
CA ILE A 63 -4.11 -19.05 34.06
C ILE A 63 -5.60 -18.77 34.21
N ARG A 64 -6.20 -17.89 33.38
CA ARG A 64 -7.63 -17.56 33.45
C ARG A 64 -8.54 -18.72 33.09
N LYS A 65 -8.11 -19.60 32.17
CA LYS A 65 -8.84 -20.81 31.80
C LYS A 65 -8.68 -21.94 32.82
N GLY A 66 -7.81 -21.77 33.82
CA GLY A 66 -7.52 -22.81 34.82
C GLY A 66 -6.93 -24.09 34.22
N THR A 67 -6.31 -24.02 33.04
CA THR A 67 -5.83 -25.22 32.30
C THR A 67 -4.62 -25.88 32.99
N MET A 68 -3.99 -25.15 33.92
CA MET A 68 -2.87 -25.59 34.75
C MET A 68 -3.22 -25.27 36.21
N ALA A 69 -3.72 -26.27 36.91
CA ALA A 69 -4.37 -26.09 38.21
C ALA A 69 -3.43 -25.55 39.29
N ASN A 70 -2.19 -26.05 39.34
CA ASN A 70 -1.21 -25.67 40.37
C ASN A 70 -0.65 -24.28 40.11
N LEU A 71 -0.37 -23.98 38.85
CA LEU A 71 0.06 -22.66 38.40
C LEU A 71 -1.02 -21.61 38.68
N THR A 72 -2.28 -21.91 38.37
CA THR A 72 -3.41 -20.99 38.60
C THR A 72 -3.64 -20.73 40.08
N ARG A 73 -3.59 -21.78 40.92
CA ARG A 73 -3.64 -21.68 42.38
C ARG A 73 -2.54 -20.78 42.91
N TRP A 74 -1.29 -21.06 42.54
CA TRP A 74 -0.13 -20.29 42.99
C TRP A 74 -0.20 -18.82 42.54
N PHE A 75 -0.53 -18.58 41.27
CA PHE A 75 -0.63 -17.23 40.73
C PHE A 75 -1.67 -16.40 41.48
N THR A 76 -2.82 -17.01 41.80
CA THR A 76 -3.91 -16.36 42.54
C THR A 76 -3.53 -16.14 44.01
N PHE A 77 -2.83 -17.09 44.63
CA PHE A 77 -2.29 -16.93 45.98
C PHE A 77 -1.35 -15.72 46.07
N VAL A 78 -0.37 -15.61 45.17
CA VAL A 78 0.54 -14.46 45.14
C VAL A 78 -0.23 -13.15 44.89
N GLU A 79 -1.21 -13.16 43.98
CA GLU A 79 -2.04 -11.99 43.67
C GLU A 79 -2.84 -11.48 44.86
N VAL A 80 -3.37 -12.38 45.69
CA VAL A 80 -4.20 -12.04 46.86
C VAL A 80 -3.34 -11.68 48.08
N THR A 81 -2.23 -12.38 48.29
CA THR A 81 -1.40 -12.23 49.49
C THR A 81 -0.40 -11.07 49.40
N TYR A 82 0.03 -10.67 48.19
CA TYR A 82 1.05 -9.64 47.96
C TYR A 82 0.56 -8.55 46.98
N PRO A 83 -0.41 -7.71 47.38
CA PRO A 83 -1.02 -6.69 46.51
C PRO A 83 -0.03 -5.62 46.01
N GLU A 84 1.06 -5.37 46.73
CA GLU A 84 2.12 -4.44 46.36
C GLU A 84 2.79 -4.79 45.02
N ILE A 85 2.99 -6.09 44.75
CA ILE A 85 3.56 -6.56 43.48
C ILE A 85 2.60 -6.29 42.33
N GLN A 86 1.29 -6.40 42.58
CA GLN A 86 0.28 -6.09 41.59
C GLN A 86 0.28 -4.60 41.23
N ALA A 87 0.40 -3.72 42.23
CA ALA A 87 0.46 -2.28 42.04
C ALA A 87 1.70 -1.87 41.21
N GLU A 88 2.88 -2.39 41.56
CA GLU A 88 4.13 -2.14 40.82
C GLU A 88 4.05 -2.67 39.38
N THR A 89 3.57 -3.89 39.19
CA THR A 89 3.44 -4.51 37.85
C THR A 89 2.47 -3.74 36.96
N ASN A 90 1.34 -3.31 37.52
CA ASN A 90 0.33 -2.53 36.79
C ASN A 90 0.87 -1.15 36.41
N ALA A 91 1.66 -0.50 37.26
CA ALA A 91 2.32 0.76 36.95
C ALA A 91 3.33 0.60 35.79
N VAL A 92 4.16 -0.45 35.83
CA VAL A 92 5.10 -0.78 34.74
C VAL A 92 4.36 -1.12 33.44
N ASP A 93 3.26 -1.87 33.48
CA ASP A 93 2.46 -2.18 32.29
C ASP A 93 1.75 -0.94 31.72
N ALA A 94 1.26 -0.04 32.58
CA ALA A 94 0.66 1.22 32.17
C ALA A 94 1.68 2.13 31.49
N GLU A 95 2.89 2.25 32.03
CA GLU A 95 3.98 3.01 31.42
C GLU A 95 4.44 2.38 30.09
N ARG A 96 4.56 1.05 30.03
CA ARG A 96 4.85 0.31 28.79
C ARG A 96 3.77 0.56 27.73
N LYS A 97 2.49 0.47 28.10
CA LYS A 97 1.36 0.74 27.21
C LYS A 97 1.35 2.19 26.74
N ALA A 98 1.65 3.15 27.62
CA ALA A 98 1.76 4.56 27.27
C ALA A 98 2.90 4.80 26.27
N LYS A 99 4.08 4.17 26.47
CA LYS A 99 5.20 4.20 25.51
C LYS A 99 4.84 3.55 24.17
N VAL A 100 4.13 2.42 24.18
CA VAL A 100 3.64 1.74 22.96
C VAL A 100 2.62 2.59 22.21
N VAL A 101 1.69 3.25 22.91
CA VAL A 101 0.70 4.17 22.31
C VAL A 101 1.37 5.44 21.77
N ALA A 102 2.38 5.96 22.47
CA ALA A 102 3.18 7.08 21.98
C ALA A 102 4.03 6.68 20.76
N ALA A 103 4.55 5.45 20.72
CA ALA A 103 5.26 4.89 19.59
C ALA A 103 4.32 4.60 18.40
N SER A 104 3.11 4.09 18.64
CA SER A 104 2.13 3.81 17.57
C SER A 104 1.62 5.08 16.90
N LYS A 105 1.57 6.22 17.62
CA LYS A 105 1.34 7.55 17.02
C LYS A 105 2.46 7.99 16.07
N LYS A 106 3.67 7.41 16.15
CA LYS A 106 4.79 7.65 15.23
C LYS A 106 4.82 6.70 14.02
N GLY A 107 3.91 5.72 13.92
CA GLY A 107 3.91 4.68 12.87
C GLY A 107 4.15 3.28 13.46
N ALA A 108 3.96 2.23 12.66
CA ALA A 108 4.24 0.87 13.11
C ALA A 108 5.73 0.71 13.49
N SER A 109 6.01 -0.05 14.55
CA SER A 109 7.38 -0.41 14.92
C SER A 109 8.07 -1.11 13.74
N TYR A 110 9.15 -0.50 13.24
CA TYR A 110 9.98 -0.96 12.11
C TYR A 110 10.67 -2.32 12.32
N SER A 111 10.53 -2.94 13.49
CA SER A 111 11.29 -4.12 13.90
C SER A 111 10.55 -5.42 13.62
N LEU A 112 10.42 -5.82 12.35
CA LEU A 112 10.35 -7.25 12.05
C LEU A 112 11.80 -7.74 12.00
N ALA A 113 12.28 -8.37 13.08
CA ALA A 113 13.51 -9.13 13.03
C ALA A 113 13.27 -10.34 12.11
N LEU A 114 13.81 -10.28 10.89
CA LEU A 114 13.75 -11.39 9.96
C LEU A 114 14.59 -12.54 10.52
N GLN A 115 14.11 -13.77 10.32
CA GLN A 115 14.74 -14.96 10.88
C GLN A 115 16.07 -15.22 10.17
N ASN A 116 17.15 -15.47 10.91
CA ASN A 116 18.46 -15.79 10.32
C ASN A 116 18.96 -14.75 9.28
N ALA A 117 18.75 -13.46 9.57
CA ALA A 117 19.10 -12.37 8.67
C ALA A 117 20.55 -11.83 8.85
N GLU A 118 21.36 -12.47 9.70
CA GLU A 118 22.72 -12.01 10.06
C GLU A 118 23.68 -11.95 8.86
N ALA A 119 23.50 -12.83 7.86
CA ALA A 119 24.29 -12.88 6.63
C ALA A 119 23.72 -11.99 5.49
N GLY A 120 22.73 -11.15 5.78
CA GLY A 120 21.93 -10.45 4.79
C GLY A 120 20.74 -11.29 4.30
N VAL A 121 19.82 -10.64 3.58
CA VAL A 121 18.59 -11.28 3.09
C VAL A 121 18.47 -11.16 1.58
N VAL A 122 17.98 -12.22 0.94
CA VAL A 122 17.48 -12.18 -0.43
C VAL A 122 15.96 -12.19 -0.37
N THR A 123 15.33 -11.09 -0.79
CA THR A 123 13.88 -10.97 -0.99
C THR A 123 13.54 -11.00 -2.48
N ARG A 124 12.26 -11.10 -2.82
CA ARG A 124 11.79 -10.95 -4.20
C ARG A 124 10.44 -10.30 -4.29
N PHE A 125 10.24 -9.54 -5.37
CA PHE A 125 8.95 -9.12 -5.86
C PHE A 125 8.55 -10.01 -7.05
N LEU A 126 7.41 -10.69 -6.92
CA LEU A 126 6.93 -11.74 -7.84
C LEU A 126 5.56 -11.38 -8.46
N PRO A 127 5.47 -10.41 -9.39
CA PRO A 127 4.21 -10.09 -10.06
C PRO A 127 3.95 -11.00 -11.28
N GLU A 128 2.68 -11.36 -11.50
CA GLU A 128 2.22 -11.92 -12.79
C GLU A 128 2.08 -10.78 -13.81
N PRO A 129 2.65 -10.88 -15.03
CA PRO A 129 2.56 -9.87 -16.08
C PRO A 129 1.20 -9.88 -16.77
N SER A 130 0.12 -9.74 -15.99
CA SER A 130 -1.29 -9.79 -16.40
C SER A 130 -2.03 -8.46 -16.26
N GLY A 131 -1.30 -7.37 -15.98
CA GLY A 131 -1.85 -6.03 -15.83
C GLY A 131 -0.92 -5.09 -15.06
N TYR A 132 -1.20 -3.79 -15.15
CA TYR A 132 -0.44 -2.72 -14.51
C TYR A 132 -0.39 -2.82 -12.98
N LEU A 133 0.68 -2.29 -12.37
CA LEU A 133 0.82 -2.29 -10.92
C LEU A 133 -0.14 -1.28 -10.27
N HIS A 134 -0.57 -1.62 -9.06
CA HIS A 134 -1.44 -0.79 -8.24
C HIS A 134 -0.87 -0.68 -6.83
N ILE A 135 -1.42 0.21 -6.01
CA ILE A 135 -0.94 0.46 -4.63
C ILE A 135 -0.77 -0.81 -3.78
N GLY A 136 -1.59 -1.85 -4.00
CA GLY A 136 -1.41 -3.15 -3.35
C GLY A 136 -0.10 -3.86 -3.74
N HIS A 137 0.31 -3.80 -5.01
CA HIS A 137 1.59 -4.30 -5.47
C HIS A 137 2.75 -3.43 -4.96
N ALA A 138 2.53 -2.11 -4.88
CA ALA A 138 3.50 -1.18 -4.29
C ALA A 138 3.90 -1.59 -2.87
N LYS A 139 2.94 -2.08 -2.06
CA LYS A 139 3.23 -2.61 -0.73
C LYS A 139 4.22 -3.77 -0.77
N ALA A 140 3.97 -4.76 -1.62
CA ALA A 140 4.84 -5.92 -1.75
C ALA A 140 6.24 -5.52 -2.25
N ALA A 141 6.31 -4.69 -3.29
CA ALA A 141 7.56 -4.26 -3.91
C ALA A 141 8.40 -3.41 -2.95
N LEU A 142 7.84 -2.34 -2.37
CA LEU A 142 8.56 -1.43 -1.48
C LEU A 142 8.95 -2.08 -0.14
N LEU A 143 8.13 -3.01 0.41
CA LEU A 143 8.54 -3.76 1.60
C LEU A 143 9.71 -4.71 1.28
N SER A 144 9.68 -5.36 0.12
CA SER A 144 10.77 -6.26 -0.30
C SER A 144 12.07 -5.50 -0.53
N ASP A 145 11.98 -4.32 -1.18
CA ASP A 145 13.08 -3.37 -1.40
C ASP A 145 13.65 -2.85 -0.07
N TYR A 146 12.78 -2.38 0.84
CA TYR A 146 13.19 -1.90 2.16
C TYR A 146 13.95 -2.99 2.94
N PHE A 147 13.43 -4.22 2.99
CA PHE A 147 14.11 -5.29 3.71
C PHE A 147 15.43 -5.69 3.06
N ALA A 148 15.48 -5.78 1.74
CA ALA A 148 16.70 -6.10 1.02
C ALA A 148 17.75 -4.99 1.19
N HIS A 149 17.49 -3.79 0.70
CA HIS A 149 18.52 -2.77 0.54
C HIS A 149 18.72 -1.91 1.78
N GLU A 150 17.64 -1.52 2.47
CA GLU A 150 17.72 -0.57 3.59
C GLU A 150 17.97 -1.26 4.94
N ALA A 151 17.21 -2.30 5.27
CA ALA A 151 17.23 -2.91 6.60
C ALA A 151 18.38 -3.92 6.80
N TYR A 152 18.67 -4.74 5.78
CA TYR A 152 19.61 -5.87 5.92
C TYR A 152 20.74 -5.89 4.88
N LYS A 153 20.82 -4.89 3.98
CA LYS A 153 21.89 -4.75 2.95
C LYS A 153 22.11 -6.01 2.11
N GLY A 154 21.04 -6.73 1.80
CA GLY A 154 21.02 -7.89 0.93
C GLY A 154 20.56 -7.56 -0.48
N LYS A 155 19.79 -8.47 -1.10
CA LYS A 155 19.38 -8.39 -2.52
C LYS A 155 17.86 -8.46 -2.69
N LEU A 156 17.37 -7.70 -3.66
CA LEU A 156 16.00 -7.75 -4.16
C LEU A 156 15.99 -8.37 -5.56
N LEU A 157 15.30 -9.49 -5.72
CA LEU A 157 15.05 -10.08 -7.04
C LEU A 157 13.70 -9.59 -7.59
N LEU A 158 13.66 -9.23 -8.86
CA LEU A 158 12.41 -9.15 -9.62
C LEU A 158 12.27 -10.45 -10.41
N ARG A 159 11.21 -11.22 -10.13
CA ARG A 159 10.85 -12.36 -10.97
C ARG A 159 9.47 -12.14 -11.55
N LEU A 160 9.35 -12.17 -12.88
CA LEU A 160 8.04 -12.14 -13.53
C LEU A 160 7.48 -13.55 -13.54
N ASP A 161 6.32 -13.72 -12.91
CA ASP A 161 5.68 -15.03 -12.77
C ASP A 161 4.81 -15.34 -14.00
N ASP A 162 5.50 -15.70 -15.08
CA ASP A 162 4.93 -15.97 -16.40
C ASP A 162 4.64 -17.47 -16.59
N THR A 163 3.61 -17.97 -15.91
CA THR A 163 3.21 -19.41 -15.96
C THR A 163 1.85 -19.63 -16.61
N ASN A 164 1.22 -18.55 -17.09
CA ASN A 164 -0.14 -18.51 -17.54
C ASN A 164 -0.26 -17.77 -18.88
N PRO A 165 0.04 -18.45 -20.00
CA PRO A 165 0.10 -17.83 -21.34
C PRO A 165 -1.22 -17.21 -21.79
N ALA A 166 -2.35 -17.55 -21.16
CA ALA A 166 -3.66 -16.99 -21.48
C ALA A 166 -3.88 -15.54 -21.00
N LYS A 167 -3.09 -15.06 -20.03
CA LYS A 167 -3.32 -13.76 -19.37
C LYS A 167 -2.14 -12.80 -19.46
N GLU A 168 -1.01 -13.28 -19.95
CA GLU A 168 0.27 -12.59 -19.89
C GLU A 168 0.59 -11.90 -21.21
N SER A 169 1.29 -10.77 -21.15
CA SER A 169 1.74 -10.06 -22.34
C SER A 169 3.10 -9.38 -22.12
N GLU A 170 3.82 -9.15 -23.23
CA GLU A 170 5.06 -8.38 -23.24
C GLU A 170 4.85 -6.94 -22.75
N GLU A 171 3.73 -6.31 -23.14
CA GLU A 171 3.33 -4.98 -22.67
C GLU A 171 3.32 -4.88 -21.14
N PHE A 172 2.70 -5.85 -20.46
CA PHE A 172 2.60 -5.83 -19.00
C PHE A 172 3.93 -6.12 -18.31
N GLN A 173 4.77 -6.96 -18.90
CA GLN A 173 6.14 -7.16 -18.43
C GLN A 173 6.91 -5.83 -18.44
N ASP A 174 6.88 -5.11 -19.55
CA ASP A 174 7.62 -3.86 -19.70
C ASP A 174 7.06 -2.78 -18.77
N ALA A 175 5.73 -2.72 -18.65
CA ALA A 175 5.06 -1.81 -17.74
C ALA A 175 5.42 -2.05 -16.27
N ILE A 176 5.59 -3.31 -15.84
CA ILE A 176 6.00 -3.64 -14.47
C ILE A 176 7.41 -3.12 -14.18
N VAL A 177 8.35 -3.33 -15.11
CA VAL A 177 9.74 -2.85 -14.96
C VAL A 177 9.77 -1.32 -14.90
N GLU A 178 9.01 -0.65 -15.77
CA GLU A 178 8.87 0.80 -15.77
C GLU A 178 8.25 1.32 -14.46
N ASP A 179 7.18 0.67 -13.97
CA ASP A 179 6.50 1.05 -12.73
C ASP A 179 7.43 0.92 -11.51
N LEU A 180 8.27 -0.12 -11.45
CA LEU A 180 9.27 -0.27 -10.38
C LEU A 180 10.31 0.86 -10.43
N LYS A 181 10.84 1.15 -11.62
CA LYS A 181 11.79 2.26 -11.81
C LYS A 181 11.15 3.59 -11.41
N MET A 182 9.88 3.80 -11.75
CA MET A 182 9.11 4.97 -11.33
C MET A 182 8.98 5.06 -9.81
N MET A 183 8.85 3.92 -9.11
CA MET A 183 8.86 3.84 -7.64
C MET A 183 10.25 3.98 -7.00
N GLY A 184 11.30 4.19 -7.79
CA GLY A 184 12.68 4.25 -7.32
C GLY A 184 13.18 2.90 -6.81
N ILE A 185 12.61 1.79 -7.30
CA ILE A 185 13.06 0.43 -6.99
C ILE A 185 13.97 -0.04 -8.12
N THR A 186 15.17 -0.49 -7.78
CA THR A 186 16.11 -1.10 -8.73
C THR A 186 16.43 -2.51 -8.26
N PRO A 187 15.81 -3.55 -8.83
CA PRO A 187 16.12 -4.92 -8.45
C PRO A 187 17.57 -5.29 -8.84
N ASP A 188 18.20 -6.15 -8.04
CA ASP A 188 19.55 -6.66 -8.28
C ASP A 188 19.62 -7.64 -9.46
N SER A 189 18.50 -8.30 -9.76
CA SER A 189 18.35 -9.17 -10.92
C SER A 189 16.90 -9.21 -11.41
N LEU A 190 16.74 -9.43 -12.70
CA LEU A 190 15.47 -9.74 -13.35
C LEU A 190 15.53 -11.18 -13.88
N SER A 191 14.52 -11.97 -13.54
CA SER A 191 14.31 -13.31 -14.06
C SER A 191 12.85 -13.55 -14.40
N TYR A 192 12.59 -14.68 -15.05
CA TYR A 192 11.25 -15.12 -15.44
C TYR A 192 11.03 -16.53 -14.92
N THR A 193 9.85 -16.86 -14.43
CA THR A 193 9.55 -18.25 -14.05
C THR A 193 9.74 -19.19 -15.26
N SER A 194 9.46 -18.72 -16.47
CA SER A 194 9.67 -19.48 -17.71
C SER A 194 11.14 -19.77 -18.05
N ASP A 195 12.11 -19.05 -17.48
CA ASP A 195 13.54 -19.42 -17.58
C ASP A 195 13.82 -20.78 -16.91
N TYR A 196 12.94 -21.19 -15.98
CA TYR A 196 13.08 -22.40 -15.19
C TYR A 196 12.14 -23.53 -15.63
N PHE A 197 11.43 -23.43 -16.76
CA PHE A 197 10.51 -24.49 -17.19
C PHE A 197 11.17 -25.86 -17.35
N ASP A 198 12.38 -25.92 -17.92
CA ASP A 198 13.12 -27.19 -18.02
C ASP A 198 13.44 -27.75 -16.61
N TYR A 199 13.88 -26.90 -15.67
CA TYR A 199 14.14 -27.31 -14.27
C TYR A 199 12.87 -27.74 -13.52
N LEU A 200 11.77 -27.03 -13.73
CA LEU A 200 10.46 -27.34 -13.14
C LEU A 200 9.88 -28.64 -13.70
N TYR A 201 10.10 -28.94 -14.98
CA TYR A 201 9.68 -30.19 -15.61
C TYR A 201 10.46 -31.36 -15.00
N GLU A 202 11.79 -31.27 -14.92
CA GLU A 202 12.63 -32.31 -14.29
C GLU A 202 12.31 -32.49 -12.80
N THR A 203 11.98 -31.40 -12.11
CA THR A 203 11.53 -31.47 -10.71
C THR A 203 10.22 -32.25 -10.58
N CYS A 204 9.27 -32.07 -11.52
CA CYS A 204 8.02 -32.85 -11.54
C CYS A 204 8.28 -34.32 -11.86
N VAL A 205 9.16 -34.62 -12.83
CA VAL A 205 9.61 -35.98 -13.14
C VAL A 205 10.18 -36.65 -11.88
N ARG A 206 10.99 -35.93 -11.10
CA ARG A 206 11.52 -36.42 -9.82
C ARG A 206 10.40 -36.70 -8.81
N LEU A 207 9.44 -35.79 -8.64
CA LEU A 207 8.28 -36.03 -7.75
C LEU A 207 7.50 -37.29 -8.14
N ILE A 208 7.28 -37.52 -9.43
CA ILE A 208 6.59 -38.74 -9.91
C ILE A 208 7.43 -39.98 -9.58
N LYS A 209 8.73 -39.97 -9.86
CA LYS A 209 9.64 -41.10 -9.57
C LYS A 209 9.73 -41.43 -8.09
N GLU A 210 9.67 -40.42 -7.22
CA GLU A 210 9.69 -40.58 -5.76
C GLU A 210 8.30 -40.93 -5.19
N GLY A 211 7.26 -41.04 -6.03
CA GLY A 211 5.90 -41.39 -5.60
C GLY A 211 5.13 -40.22 -4.94
N HIS A 212 5.59 -38.99 -5.15
CA HIS A 212 5.03 -37.76 -4.59
C HIS A 212 4.14 -36.97 -5.57
N ALA A 213 3.92 -37.50 -6.78
CA ALA A 213 2.98 -36.94 -7.74
C ALA A 213 2.38 -38.02 -8.65
N TYR A 214 1.19 -37.77 -9.19
CA TYR A 214 0.49 -38.68 -10.09
C TYR A 214 -0.33 -37.90 -11.13
N ALA A 215 -0.57 -38.53 -12.28
CA ALA A 215 -1.44 -38.00 -13.32
C ALA A 215 -2.91 -38.30 -13.00
N ASP A 216 -3.80 -37.35 -13.22
CA ASP A 216 -5.22 -37.47 -12.89
C ASP A 216 -6.10 -36.98 -14.05
N ASP A 217 -7.00 -37.86 -14.51
CA ASP A 217 -8.01 -37.60 -15.55
C ASP A 217 -9.43 -37.42 -15.00
N THR A 218 -9.58 -37.33 -13.67
CA THR A 218 -10.87 -37.04 -13.08
C THR A 218 -11.38 -35.68 -13.53
N GLU A 219 -12.65 -35.63 -13.95
CA GLU A 219 -13.34 -34.41 -14.38
C GLU A 219 -13.28 -33.32 -13.28
N GLN A 220 -13.21 -32.06 -13.68
CA GLN A 220 -12.86 -30.95 -12.79
C GLN A 220 -13.85 -30.75 -11.63
N GLU A 221 -15.16 -30.84 -11.88
CA GLU A 221 -16.19 -30.73 -10.85
C GLU A 221 -16.11 -31.91 -9.88
N THR A 222 -15.93 -33.12 -10.40
CA THR A 222 -15.74 -34.34 -9.61
C THR A 222 -14.51 -34.24 -8.72
N MET A 223 -13.36 -33.83 -9.27
CA MET A 223 -12.11 -33.63 -8.53
C MET A 223 -12.29 -32.58 -7.42
N ARG A 224 -13.04 -31.50 -7.68
CA ARG A 224 -13.34 -30.48 -6.67
C ARG A 224 -14.16 -31.05 -5.51
N ASN A 225 -15.15 -31.89 -5.80
CA ASN A 225 -15.98 -32.54 -4.80
C ASN A 225 -15.17 -33.56 -3.99
N GLU A 226 -14.43 -34.45 -4.65
CA GLU A 226 -13.51 -35.40 -4.01
C GLU A 226 -12.55 -34.71 -3.04
N ARG A 227 -11.91 -33.61 -3.48
CA ARG A 227 -11.02 -32.81 -2.62
C ARG A 227 -11.75 -32.14 -1.45
N THR A 228 -13.01 -31.74 -1.64
CA THR A 228 -13.82 -31.12 -0.60
C THR A 228 -14.19 -32.13 0.50
N ASP A 229 -14.52 -33.34 0.09
CA ASP A 229 -14.99 -34.42 0.96
C ASP A 229 -13.85 -35.30 1.50
N GLY A 230 -12.64 -35.13 0.97
CA GLY A 230 -11.45 -35.86 1.39
C GLY A 230 -11.35 -37.27 0.82
N ILE A 231 -11.93 -37.47 -0.37
CA ILE A 231 -11.97 -38.73 -1.09
C ILE A 231 -10.75 -38.82 -2.01
N GLU A 232 -10.13 -40.00 -2.04
CA GLU A 232 -9.01 -40.24 -2.96
C GLU A 232 -9.49 -40.35 -4.41
N SER A 233 -8.73 -39.76 -5.34
CA SER A 233 -8.98 -39.98 -6.77
C SER A 233 -8.69 -41.43 -7.13
N LYS A 234 -9.50 -42.01 -8.02
CA LYS A 234 -9.25 -43.32 -8.64
C LYS A 234 -7.85 -43.43 -9.27
N CYS A 235 -7.27 -42.31 -9.70
CA CYS A 235 -5.96 -42.24 -10.36
C CYS A 235 -4.78 -42.19 -9.37
N ARG A 236 -5.04 -42.00 -8.08
CA ARG A 236 -4.01 -41.71 -7.05
C ARG A 236 -2.94 -42.79 -6.90
N ASN A 237 -3.30 -44.03 -7.23
CA ASN A 237 -2.43 -45.21 -7.09
C ASN A 237 -1.90 -45.74 -8.43
N ARG A 238 -1.92 -44.92 -9.50
CA ARG A 238 -1.21 -45.22 -10.76
C ARG A 238 0.27 -45.51 -10.52
N SER A 239 0.82 -46.41 -11.33
CA SER A 239 2.25 -46.74 -11.31
C SER A 239 3.12 -45.55 -11.71
N VAL A 240 4.39 -45.55 -11.31
CA VAL A 240 5.36 -44.50 -11.68
C VAL A 240 5.51 -44.44 -13.21
N GLU A 241 5.58 -45.59 -13.85
CA GLU A 241 5.76 -45.74 -15.29
C GLU A 241 4.57 -45.15 -16.07
N GLU A 242 3.35 -45.43 -15.62
CA GLU A 242 2.14 -44.88 -16.21
C GLU A 242 2.06 -43.36 -16.04
N ASN A 243 2.37 -42.85 -14.84
CA ASN A 243 2.39 -41.41 -14.57
C ASN A 243 3.41 -40.67 -15.45
N LEU A 244 4.62 -41.20 -15.61
CA LEU A 244 5.66 -40.60 -16.47
C LEU A 244 5.25 -40.61 -17.94
N ARG A 245 4.67 -41.71 -18.42
CA ARG A 245 4.13 -41.81 -19.79
C ARG A 245 3.06 -40.76 -20.04
N ILE A 246 2.11 -40.59 -19.10
CA ILE A 246 1.05 -39.59 -19.23
C ILE A 246 1.62 -38.18 -19.16
N PHE A 247 2.58 -37.91 -18.28
CA PHE A 247 3.20 -36.58 -18.19
C PHE A 247 3.93 -36.19 -19.49
N GLU A 248 4.58 -37.14 -20.16
CA GLU A 248 5.14 -36.90 -21.50
C GLU A 248 4.04 -36.70 -22.55
N ALA A 249 2.97 -37.49 -22.48
CA ALA A 249 1.80 -37.33 -23.36
C ALA A 249 1.10 -35.96 -23.17
N MET A 250 1.12 -35.40 -21.96
CA MET A 250 0.68 -34.03 -21.64
C MET A 250 1.60 -33.00 -22.30
N LYS A 251 2.92 -33.15 -22.16
CA LYS A 251 3.93 -32.26 -22.78
C LYS A 251 3.81 -32.24 -24.31
N GLU A 252 3.57 -33.39 -24.93
CA GLU A 252 3.32 -33.51 -26.37
C GLU A 252 1.93 -32.99 -26.79
N GLY A 253 1.00 -32.83 -25.85
CA GLY A 253 -0.36 -32.33 -26.09
C GLY A 253 -1.25 -33.33 -26.84
N THR A 254 -1.07 -34.63 -26.58
CA THR A 254 -1.92 -35.69 -27.15
C THR A 254 -3.33 -35.67 -26.54
N PRO A 255 -4.36 -36.27 -27.17
CA PRO A 255 -5.71 -36.32 -26.60
C PRO A 255 -5.79 -36.89 -25.18
N GLU A 256 -4.97 -37.90 -24.87
CA GLU A 256 -4.85 -38.44 -23.51
C GLU A 256 -4.23 -37.43 -22.55
N GLY A 257 -3.13 -36.80 -22.95
CA GLY A 257 -2.46 -35.76 -22.17
C GLY A 257 -3.38 -34.58 -21.86
N LEU A 258 -4.18 -34.13 -22.83
CA LEU A 258 -5.11 -33.02 -22.65
C LEU A 258 -6.20 -33.28 -21.61
N ASN A 259 -6.56 -34.55 -21.39
CA ASN A 259 -7.51 -34.95 -20.37
C ASN A 259 -6.90 -35.08 -18.97
N ASN A 260 -5.57 -34.95 -18.83
CA ASN A 260 -4.87 -35.14 -17.57
C ASN A 260 -4.29 -33.84 -17.01
N CYS A 261 -4.15 -33.82 -15.69
CA CYS A 261 -3.29 -32.89 -14.95
C CYS A 261 -2.32 -33.70 -14.08
N ILE A 262 -1.27 -33.06 -13.53
CA ILE A 262 -0.46 -33.69 -12.48
C ILE A 262 -0.87 -33.12 -11.13
N ARG A 263 -1.05 -34.00 -10.16
CA ARG A 263 -1.36 -33.66 -8.77
C ARG A 263 -0.21 -34.10 -7.86
N ALA A 264 0.10 -33.28 -6.85
CA ALA A 264 0.96 -33.71 -5.76
C ALA A 264 0.24 -34.80 -4.94
N LYS A 265 0.98 -35.79 -4.44
CA LYS A 265 0.48 -36.87 -3.58
C LYS A 265 0.91 -36.61 -2.15
N ILE A 266 0.04 -35.95 -1.38
CA ILE A 266 0.29 -35.45 -0.03
C ILE A 266 -0.66 -36.14 0.96
N SER A 267 -1.95 -35.85 0.86
CA SER A 267 -3.00 -36.32 1.76
C SER A 267 -4.34 -36.03 1.10
N VAL A 268 -5.34 -36.88 1.35
CA VAL A 268 -6.68 -36.71 0.80
C VAL A 268 -7.58 -35.94 1.77
N ASP A 269 -7.36 -36.10 3.07
CA ASP A 269 -8.25 -35.69 4.17
C ASP A 269 -7.65 -34.62 5.09
N ASN A 270 -6.49 -34.04 4.76
CA ASN A 270 -5.84 -33.02 5.57
C ASN A 270 -6.82 -31.89 5.95
N VAL A 271 -6.79 -31.44 7.22
CA VAL A 271 -7.63 -30.33 7.70
C VAL A 271 -7.40 -29.06 6.85
N ASN A 272 -6.15 -28.82 6.45
CA ASN A 272 -5.83 -27.79 5.48
C ASN A 272 -6.08 -28.30 4.05
N LYS A 273 -7.15 -27.79 3.42
CA LYS A 273 -7.56 -28.16 2.06
C LYS A 273 -6.50 -27.84 0.99
N ALA A 274 -5.56 -26.94 1.24
CA ALA A 274 -4.45 -26.67 0.32
C ALA A 274 -3.51 -27.88 0.17
N LEU A 275 -3.40 -28.73 1.20
CA LEU A 275 -2.58 -29.95 1.18
C LEU A 275 -3.33 -31.16 0.61
N ARG A 276 -4.58 -30.99 0.16
CA ARG A 276 -5.38 -32.07 -0.42
C ARG A 276 -5.07 -32.29 -1.88
N ASP A 277 -4.03 -33.07 -2.12
CA ASP A 277 -3.47 -33.46 -3.42
C ASP A 277 -3.68 -32.38 -4.51
N PRO A 278 -3.07 -31.18 -4.35
CA PRO A 278 -3.29 -30.05 -5.24
C PRO A 278 -2.72 -30.33 -6.64
N VAL A 279 -3.33 -29.71 -7.65
CA VAL A 279 -2.81 -29.71 -9.02
C VAL A 279 -1.51 -28.91 -9.08
N ILE A 280 -0.48 -29.48 -9.69
CA ILE A 280 0.86 -28.90 -9.83
C ILE A 280 1.29 -28.67 -11.29
N TYR A 281 0.62 -29.31 -12.25
CA TYR A 281 0.78 -29.04 -13.70
C TYR A 281 -0.56 -29.16 -14.42
N ARG A 282 -0.74 -28.35 -15.47
CA ARG A 282 -1.90 -28.37 -16.35
C ARG A 282 -1.49 -28.27 -17.81
N CYS A 283 -2.36 -28.73 -18.71
CA CYS A 283 -2.25 -28.49 -20.15
C CYS A 283 -2.81 -27.11 -20.53
N ASN A 284 -2.14 -26.43 -21.45
CA ASN A 284 -2.68 -25.31 -22.23
C ASN A 284 -2.05 -25.36 -23.63
N VAL A 285 -2.84 -25.74 -24.62
CA VAL A 285 -2.44 -25.80 -26.04
C VAL A 285 -3.03 -24.68 -26.89
N GLU A 286 -3.95 -23.91 -26.32
CA GLU A 286 -4.68 -22.85 -27.04
C GLU A 286 -3.87 -21.56 -27.11
N ASN A 287 -3.01 -21.32 -26.12
CA ASN A 287 -2.27 -20.07 -25.98
C ASN A 287 -0.76 -20.30 -26.11
N LYS A 288 -0.12 -19.50 -26.96
CA LYS A 288 1.34 -19.44 -27.08
C LYS A 288 1.91 -18.67 -25.91
N HIS A 289 3.01 -19.16 -25.33
CA HIS A 289 3.72 -18.40 -24.32
C HIS A 289 4.48 -17.23 -24.95
N HIS A 290 4.36 -16.04 -24.38
CA HIS A 290 4.95 -14.83 -24.98
C HIS A 290 6.48 -14.92 -25.13
N ARG A 291 7.19 -15.56 -24.19
CA ARG A 291 8.64 -15.83 -24.29
C ARG A 291 9.03 -17.15 -24.95
N THR A 292 8.42 -18.27 -24.57
CA THR A 292 8.84 -19.61 -25.01
C THR A 292 8.06 -20.15 -26.21
N GLY A 293 7.13 -19.36 -26.77
CA GLY A 293 6.30 -19.75 -27.91
C GLY A 293 5.53 -21.04 -27.66
N ASP A 294 5.64 -21.97 -28.61
CA ASP A 294 4.97 -23.27 -28.59
C ASP A 294 5.85 -24.40 -28.00
N LYS A 295 7.01 -24.07 -27.40
CA LYS A 295 7.93 -25.08 -26.81
C LYS A 295 7.23 -25.94 -25.74
N TRP A 296 6.32 -25.32 -24.98
CA TRP A 296 5.61 -25.97 -23.88
C TRP A 296 4.10 -25.93 -24.10
N LYS A 297 3.46 -27.08 -23.86
CA LYS A 297 2.00 -27.25 -23.84
C LYS A 297 1.46 -27.53 -22.45
N ILE A 298 2.37 -27.65 -21.49
CA ILE A 298 2.09 -27.86 -20.08
C ILE A 298 2.77 -26.76 -19.28
N TYR A 299 2.09 -26.31 -18.23
CA TYR A 299 2.57 -25.22 -17.41
C TYR A 299 2.47 -25.60 -15.93
N PRO A 300 3.51 -25.33 -15.13
CA PRO A 300 3.48 -25.56 -13.71
C PRO A 300 2.47 -24.62 -13.05
N MET A 301 1.85 -25.09 -11.97
CA MET A 301 1.02 -24.25 -11.12
C MET A 301 1.90 -23.44 -10.16
N TYR A 302 1.43 -22.26 -9.77
CA TYR A 302 2.09 -21.37 -8.81
C TYR A 302 2.60 -22.10 -7.55
N ASP A 303 1.81 -23.03 -7.02
CA ASP A 303 2.15 -23.76 -5.79
C ASP A 303 3.41 -24.62 -5.91
N LEU A 304 3.73 -25.12 -7.11
CA LEU A 304 4.98 -25.84 -7.37
C LEU A 304 6.09 -24.88 -7.80
N ALA A 305 5.81 -23.99 -8.75
CA ALA A 305 6.81 -23.13 -9.35
C ALA A 305 7.46 -22.20 -8.32
N CYS A 306 6.64 -21.54 -7.48
CA CYS A 306 7.11 -20.55 -6.53
C CYS A 306 8.14 -21.09 -5.52
N PRO A 307 7.89 -22.17 -4.75
CA PRO A 307 8.89 -22.70 -3.80
C PRO A 307 10.15 -23.24 -4.48
N VAL A 308 9.99 -23.91 -5.62
CA VAL A 308 11.12 -24.52 -6.33
C VAL A 308 12.08 -23.46 -6.87
N VAL A 309 11.54 -22.42 -7.53
CA VAL A 309 12.35 -21.34 -8.09
C VAL A 309 12.87 -20.40 -7.00
N ASP A 310 12.08 -20.05 -5.98
CA ASP A 310 12.58 -19.26 -4.84
C ASP A 310 13.80 -19.93 -4.18
N SER A 311 13.73 -21.24 -3.99
CA SER A 311 14.84 -21.99 -3.42
C SER A 311 16.08 -21.92 -4.32
N HIS A 312 15.89 -22.17 -5.62
CA HIS A 312 16.94 -22.16 -6.64
C HIS A 312 17.62 -20.80 -6.80
N GLU A 313 16.85 -19.71 -6.79
CA GLU A 313 17.35 -18.33 -6.94
C GLU A 313 18.00 -17.76 -5.68
N GLY A 314 18.06 -18.51 -4.58
CA GLY A 314 18.68 -18.03 -3.36
C GLY A 314 17.78 -17.15 -2.49
N VAL A 315 16.47 -17.03 -2.77
CA VAL A 315 15.51 -16.32 -1.91
C VAL A 315 15.54 -16.83 -0.48
N THR A 316 15.88 -15.97 0.47
CA THR A 316 15.88 -16.34 1.90
C THR A 316 14.53 -16.04 2.56
N HIS A 317 13.89 -14.94 2.14
CA HIS A 317 12.72 -14.38 2.80
C HIS A 317 11.64 -14.06 1.77
N ALA A 318 10.58 -14.86 1.83
CA ALA A 318 9.44 -14.79 0.94
C ALA A 318 8.32 -13.94 1.55
N LEU A 319 8.27 -12.66 1.21
CA LEU A 319 7.15 -11.79 1.60
C LEU A 319 5.93 -12.08 0.71
N ARG A 320 4.75 -12.26 1.32
CA ARG A 320 3.49 -12.56 0.61
C ARG A 320 2.27 -12.02 1.35
N SER A 321 1.15 -11.88 0.64
CA SER A 321 -0.09 -11.44 1.28
C SER A 321 -0.70 -12.54 2.15
N THR A 322 -1.43 -12.16 3.20
CA THR A 322 -2.13 -13.09 4.10
C THR A 322 -3.18 -13.97 3.42
N GLU A 323 -3.63 -13.63 2.21
CA GLU A 323 -4.57 -14.47 1.43
C GLU A 323 -3.97 -15.84 1.11
N TYR A 324 -2.65 -15.92 1.04
CA TYR A 324 -1.97 -17.17 0.78
C TYR A 324 -1.65 -17.93 2.07
N THR A 325 -1.94 -17.44 3.29
CA THR A 325 -1.49 -18.06 4.56
C THR A 325 -1.68 -19.58 4.60
N ASP A 326 -2.84 -20.08 4.16
CA ASP A 326 -3.17 -21.51 4.15
C ASP A 326 -2.31 -22.34 3.18
N ARG A 327 -1.65 -21.70 2.20
CA ARG A 327 -0.70 -22.33 1.27
C ARG A 327 0.74 -22.33 1.80
N ASN A 328 1.04 -21.70 2.94
CA ASN A 328 2.39 -21.73 3.53
C ASN A 328 2.84 -23.17 3.87
N PRO A 329 1.99 -24.03 4.47
CA PRO A 329 2.34 -25.44 4.67
C PRO A 329 2.62 -26.20 3.38
N LEU A 330 1.89 -25.90 2.30
CA LEU A 330 2.12 -26.51 0.99
C LEU A 330 3.47 -26.10 0.40
N TYR A 331 3.80 -24.81 0.51
CA TYR A 331 5.13 -24.30 0.13
C TYR A 331 6.23 -25.05 0.89
N GLN A 332 6.10 -25.17 2.21
CA GLN A 332 7.08 -25.89 3.04
C GLN A 332 7.17 -27.38 2.68
N TRP A 333 6.04 -28.02 2.36
CA TRP A 333 6.03 -29.41 1.91
C TRP A 333 6.91 -29.62 0.68
N PHE A 334 6.84 -28.73 -0.33
CA PHE A 334 7.73 -28.83 -1.48
C PHE A 334 9.20 -28.67 -1.10
N ILE A 335 9.53 -27.71 -0.21
CA ILE A 335 10.90 -27.52 0.27
C ILE A 335 11.43 -28.79 0.95
N ASP A 336 10.65 -29.37 1.86
CA ASP A 336 11.05 -30.55 2.64
C ASP A 336 11.15 -31.81 1.76
N THR A 337 10.11 -32.08 0.96
CA THR A 337 10.03 -33.27 0.10
C THR A 337 11.13 -33.28 -0.95
N LEU A 338 11.37 -32.15 -1.62
CA LEU A 338 12.42 -32.05 -2.63
C LEU A 338 13.82 -31.81 -2.03
N LYS A 339 13.92 -31.64 -0.71
CA LYS A 339 15.16 -31.34 0.02
C LYS A 339 15.86 -30.08 -0.51
N LEU A 340 15.06 -29.03 -0.72
CA LEU A 340 15.51 -27.77 -1.28
C LEU A 340 16.07 -26.85 -0.19
N ARG A 341 16.78 -25.79 -0.59
CA ARG A 341 17.24 -24.76 0.34
C ARG A 341 16.03 -24.07 0.99
N GLN A 342 16.09 -23.89 2.30
CA GLN A 342 15.02 -23.30 3.10
C GLN A 342 14.73 -21.84 2.70
N VAL A 343 13.44 -21.49 2.71
CA VAL A 343 12.93 -20.13 2.52
C VAL A 343 11.96 -19.81 3.65
N TYR A 344 12.06 -18.63 4.26
CA TYR A 344 11.19 -18.19 5.35
C TYR A 344 10.03 -17.35 4.79
N MET A 345 8.79 -17.80 5.00
CA MET A 345 7.60 -17.07 4.57
C MET A 345 7.19 -16.03 5.60
N HIS A 346 7.00 -14.79 5.14
CA HIS A 346 6.49 -13.68 5.95
C HIS A 346 5.22 -13.12 5.33
N ASP A 347 4.10 -13.35 6.02
CA ASP A 347 2.81 -12.84 5.57
C ASP A 347 2.60 -11.39 6.01
N PHE A 348 2.05 -10.56 5.12
CA PHE A 348 1.57 -9.20 5.42
C PHE A 348 0.15 -8.99 4.89
N SER A 349 -0.63 -8.12 5.53
CA SER A 349 -1.97 -7.81 5.09
C SER A 349 -1.95 -6.94 3.82
N ARG A 350 -2.94 -7.15 2.94
CA ARG A 350 -3.16 -6.25 1.81
C ARG A 350 -3.51 -4.84 2.27
N ILE A 351 -3.20 -3.88 1.42
CA ILE A 351 -3.75 -2.52 1.51
C ILE A 351 -5.19 -2.56 1.04
N ASN A 352 -6.10 -2.07 1.87
CA ASN A 352 -7.46 -1.72 1.46
C ASN A 352 -7.64 -0.23 1.68
N LEU A 353 -8.25 0.45 0.71
CA LEU A 353 -8.61 1.85 0.82
C LEU A 353 -10.13 2.00 0.71
N VAL A 354 -10.66 2.91 1.52
CA VAL A 354 -12.07 3.29 1.48
C VAL A 354 -12.43 3.78 0.08
N ARG A 355 -13.59 3.34 -0.42
CA ARG A 355 -14.11 3.68 -1.75
C ARG A 355 -13.16 3.33 -2.90
N THR A 356 -12.43 2.24 -2.76
CA THR A 356 -11.47 1.77 -3.77
C THR A 356 -11.52 0.25 -3.88
N PHE A 357 -11.27 -0.27 -5.07
CA PHE A 357 -11.08 -1.70 -5.30
C PHE A 357 -9.79 -1.96 -6.07
N LEU A 358 -9.06 -2.99 -5.69
CA LEU A 358 -7.75 -3.35 -6.27
C LEU A 358 -7.81 -4.61 -7.14
N SER A 359 -8.98 -5.21 -7.31
CA SER A 359 -9.12 -6.41 -8.14
C SER A 359 -8.78 -6.09 -9.60
N LYS A 360 -7.70 -6.71 -10.12
CA LYS A 360 -7.29 -6.57 -11.54
C LYS A 360 -8.45 -6.80 -12.50
N ARG A 361 -9.27 -7.83 -12.27
CA ARG A 361 -10.46 -8.13 -13.09
C ARG A 361 -11.46 -6.98 -13.12
N LYS A 362 -11.75 -6.36 -11.97
CA LYS A 362 -12.67 -5.22 -11.89
C LYS A 362 -12.06 -3.97 -12.54
N LEU A 363 -10.76 -3.73 -12.35
CA LEU A 363 -10.05 -2.60 -12.95
C LEU A 363 -10.00 -2.71 -14.48
N ALA A 364 -9.64 -3.87 -15.02
CA ALA A 364 -9.63 -4.11 -16.46
C ALA A 364 -11.02 -3.91 -17.08
N LYS A 365 -12.09 -4.29 -16.36
CA LYS A 365 -13.47 -4.10 -16.81
C LYS A 365 -13.82 -2.63 -16.99
N ILE A 366 -13.53 -1.76 -16.01
CA ILE A 366 -13.86 -0.33 -16.09
C ILE A 366 -13.01 0.41 -17.13
N VAL A 367 -11.78 -0.04 -17.38
CA VAL A 367 -10.94 0.46 -18.48
C VAL A 367 -11.55 0.07 -19.83
N ALA A 368 -11.89 -1.22 -20.02
CA ALA A 368 -12.50 -1.70 -21.26
C ALA A 368 -13.87 -1.06 -21.56
N GLN A 369 -14.63 -0.70 -20.52
CA GLN A 369 -15.91 0.00 -20.64
C GLN A 369 -15.76 1.52 -20.87
N GLY A 370 -14.54 2.07 -20.84
CA GLY A 370 -14.31 3.51 -20.97
C GLY A 370 -14.84 4.35 -19.81
N THR A 371 -15.09 3.75 -18.64
CA THR A 371 -15.50 4.48 -17.42
C THR A 371 -14.36 5.38 -16.91
N VAL A 372 -13.13 4.96 -17.17
CA VAL A 372 -11.88 5.71 -16.95
C VAL A 372 -11.14 5.87 -18.28
N TRP A 373 -10.24 6.85 -18.37
CA TRP A 373 -9.49 7.14 -19.59
C TRP A 373 -8.48 6.05 -19.97
N GLY A 374 -8.01 5.30 -18.98
CA GLY A 374 -6.97 4.29 -19.14
C GLY A 374 -6.44 3.82 -17.78
N TRP A 375 -5.33 3.09 -17.81
CA TRP A 375 -4.68 2.57 -16.59
C TRP A 375 -3.94 3.64 -15.80
N ASP A 376 -3.57 4.76 -16.44
CA ASP A 376 -2.89 5.90 -15.83
C ASP A 376 -3.86 7.01 -15.40
N ASP A 377 -5.17 6.79 -15.50
CA ASP A 377 -6.20 7.75 -15.11
C ASP A 377 -6.04 8.16 -13.63
N PRO A 378 -6.09 9.46 -13.29
CA PRO A 378 -5.91 9.97 -11.92
C PRO A 378 -6.85 9.38 -10.87
N ARG A 379 -8.00 8.83 -11.27
CA ARG A 379 -8.97 8.16 -10.39
C ARG A 379 -8.57 6.71 -10.07
N MET A 380 -7.69 6.12 -10.87
CA MET A 380 -7.27 4.74 -10.73
C MET A 380 -6.31 4.56 -9.54
N PRO A 381 -6.45 3.46 -8.78
CA PRO A 381 -5.52 3.12 -7.70
C PRO A 381 -4.23 2.46 -8.22
N THR A 382 -3.94 2.60 -9.52
CA THR A 382 -2.69 2.18 -10.14
C THR A 382 -1.54 3.08 -9.69
N ILE A 383 -0.30 2.59 -9.80
CA ILE A 383 0.87 3.44 -9.50
C ILE A 383 0.92 4.65 -10.44
N ARG A 384 0.66 4.41 -11.73
CA ARG A 384 0.57 5.45 -12.76
C ARG A 384 -0.54 6.45 -12.44
N GLY A 385 -1.74 5.99 -12.08
CA GLY A 385 -2.89 6.85 -11.77
C GLY A 385 -2.62 7.78 -10.58
N VAL A 386 -2.19 7.23 -9.44
CA VAL A 386 -1.89 8.07 -8.26
C VAL A 386 -0.72 9.02 -8.51
N ARG A 387 0.26 8.62 -9.32
CA ARG A 387 1.39 9.47 -9.73
C ARG A 387 0.95 10.62 -10.64
N ARG A 388 0.15 10.32 -11.66
CA ARG A 388 -0.42 11.31 -12.57
C ARG A 388 -1.33 12.31 -11.83
N ARG A 389 -2.02 11.85 -10.79
CA ARG A 389 -2.78 12.72 -9.86
C ARG A 389 -1.90 13.63 -9.00
N GLY A 390 -0.61 13.34 -8.84
CA GLY A 390 0.35 14.17 -8.11
C GLY A 390 0.92 13.56 -6.82
N MET A 391 0.76 12.25 -6.59
CA MET A 391 1.50 11.56 -5.54
C MET A 391 3.01 11.62 -5.83
N THR A 392 3.84 11.89 -4.82
CA THR A 392 5.31 11.83 -4.94
C THR A 392 5.84 10.46 -4.51
N ILE A 393 6.96 10.03 -5.09
CA ILE A 393 7.59 8.74 -4.76
C ILE A 393 8.07 8.67 -3.29
N PRO A 394 8.73 9.71 -2.74
CA PRO A 394 9.08 9.71 -1.32
C PRO A 394 7.87 9.54 -0.41
N ALA A 395 6.75 10.21 -0.70
CA ALA A 395 5.54 10.09 0.10
C ALA A 395 4.87 8.72 -0.03
N LEU A 396 4.84 8.15 -1.24
CA LEU A 396 4.34 6.78 -1.46
C LEU A 396 5.18 5.77 -0.67
N ARG A 397 6.51 5.85 -0.77
CA ARG A 397 7.45 4.99 -0.03
C ARG A 397 7.24 5.13 1.49
N GLU A 398 7.16 6.35 2.01
CA GLU A 398 6.89 6.60 3.43
C GLU A 398 5.55 5.98 3.87
N PHE A 399 4.47 6.20 3.12
CA PHE A 399 3.14 5.67 3.44
C PHE A 399 3.12 4.14 3.53
N ILE A 400 3.80 3.48 2.60
CA ILE A 400 3.85 2.02 2.54
C ILE A 400 4.72 1.45 3.67
N ILE A 401 5.93 1.96 3.84
CA ILE A 401 6.87 1.48 4.87
C ILE A 401 6.29 1.70 6.26
N LYS A 402 5.61 2.82 6.51
CA LYS A 402 4.98 3.14 7.80
C LYS A 402 3.94 2.12 8.26
N GLN A 403 3.31 1.38 7.34
CA GLN A 403 2.39 0.30 7.67
C GLN A 403 3.10 -0.98 8.10
N GLY A 404 4.33 -1.18 7.62
CA GLY A 404 5.13 -2.37 7.84
C GLY A 404 4.49 -3.67 7.33
N PRO A 405 5.10 -4.83 7.64
CA PRO A 405 4.57 -6.15 7.32
C PRO A 405 3.50 -6.60 8.34
N SER A 406 2.61 -5.68 8.75
CA SER A 406 1.51 -6.02 9.67
C SER A 406 0.57 -7.04 9.03
N ARG A 407 0.11 -8.02 9.80
CA ARG A 407 -0.93 -8.99 9.39
C ARG A 407 -2.36 -8.47 9.59
N ASN A 408 -2.52 -7.30 10.20
CA ASN A 408 -3.84 -6.72 10.45
C ASN A 408 -4.42 -6.16 9.16
N VAL A 409 -5.60 -6.64 8.79
CA VAL A 409 -6.36 -6.08 7.66
C VAL A 409 -7.03 -4.79 8.13
N VAL A 410 -6.63 -3.67 7.55
CA VAL A 410 -7.17 -2.35 7.87
C VAL A 410 -7.71 -1.71 6.59
N ASN A 411 -8.93 -1.18 6.64
CA ASN A 411 -9.46 -0.34 5.58
C ASN A 411 -9.04 1.11 5.86
N MET A 412 -8.08 1.62 5.10
CA MET A 412 -7.47 2.94 5.35
C MET A 412 -8.18 4.03 4.56
N ASP A 413 -8.21 5.22 5.14
CA ASP A 413 -8.72 6.40 4.45
C ASP A 413 -7.62 7.11 3.65
N TRP A 414 -8.00 7.65 2.49
CA TRP A 414 -7.12 8.38 1.58
C TRP A 414 -6.55 9.66 2.21
N ALA A 415 -7.15 10.21 3.26
CA ALA A 415 -6.63 11.40 3.92
C ALA A 415 -5.20 11.22 4.42
N SER A 416 -4.89 10.07 5.01
CA SER A 416 -3.54 9.78 5.51
C SER A 416 -2.51 9.71 4.38
N PHE A 417 -2.88 9.07 3.27
CA PHE A 417 -2.07 8.95 2.05
C PHE A 417 -1.73 10.33 1.48
N TRP A 418 -2.74 11.18 1.29
CA TRP A 418 -2.56 12.51 0.72
C TRP A 418 -1.93 13.53 1.67
N ASN A 419 -2.15 13.40 2.98
CA ASN A 419 -1.50 14.25 3.97
C ASN A 419 0.02 14.00 4.05
N ILE A 420 0.48 12.75 3.89
CA ILE A 420 1.91 12.46 3.76
C ILE A 420 2.48 13.15 2.52
N ASN A 421 1.79 13.05 1.37
CA ASN A 421 2.21 13.73 0.15
C ASN A 421 2.29 15.25 0.32
N LYS A 422 1.30 15.85 0.98
CA LYS A 422 1.27 17.28 1.29
C LYS A 422 2.53 17.73 2.00
N LYS A 423 3.03 16.96 2.98
CA LYS A 423 4.25 17.30 3.72
C LYS A 423 5.49 17.36 2.85
N VAL A 424 5.52 16.59 1.76
CA VAL A 424 6.62 16.58 0.77
C VAL A 424 6.50 17.76 -0.19
N ILE A 425 5.30 18.06 -0.69
CA ILE A 425 5.11 19.08 -1.74
C ILE A 425 4.94 20.51 -1.20
N ASP A 426 4.36 20.70 -0.01
CA ASP A 426 4.07 22.02 0.57
C ASP A 426 5.32 22.91 0.70
N PRO A 427 6.47 22.42 1.17
CA PRO A 427 7.66 23.26 1.34
C PRO A 427 8.31 23.71 0.02
N ILE A 428 8.02 23.04 -1.09
CA ILE A 428 8.72 23.21 -2.37
C ILE A 428 7.83 23.73 -3.51
N ALA A 429 6.50 23.66 -3.38
CA ALA A 429 5.58 24.05 -4.44
C ALA A 429 5.49 25.58 -4.58
N PRO A 430 5.84 26.18 -5.74
CA PRO A 430 5.65 27.60 -6.00
C PRO A 430 4.17 27.98 -5.92
N ARG A 431 3.92 29.20 -5.42
CA ARG A 431 2.58 29.75 -5.23
C ARG A 431 2.20 30.60 -6.42
N HIS A 432 1.08 30.25 -7.04
CA HIS A 432 0.47 30.97 -8.16
C HIS A 432 -0.93 31.43 -7.77
N THR A 433 -1.45 32.39 -8.51
CA THR A 433 -2.77 32.97 -8.27
C THR A 433 -3.69 32.63 -9.43
N ALA A 434 -4.91 32.21 -9.12
CA ALA A 434 -5.90 31.83 -10.11
C ALA A 434 -7.31 32.27 -9.70
N ILE A 435 -8.09 32.75 -10.66
CA ILE A 435 -9.48 33.17 -10.51
C ILE A 435 -10.30 32.42 -11.55
N LEU A 436 -11.42 31.80 -11.15
CA LEU A 436 -12.27 31.10 -12.11
C LEU A 436 -12.85 32.10 -13.10
N GLU A 437 -12.86 31.76 -14.39
CA GLU A 437 -13.35 32.66 -15.44
C GLU A 437 -14.80 33.07 -15.22
N LYS A 438 -15.64 32.13 -14.76
CA LYS A 438 -17.05 32.36 -14.46
C LYS A 438 -17.29 33.24 -13.22
N ASP A 439 -16.30 33.34 -12.34
CA ASP A 439 -16.38 34.06 -11.05
C ASP A 439 -15.49 35.32 -11.04
N ALA A 440 -14.99 35.75 -12.20
CA ALA A 440 -14.11 36.90 -12.29
C ALA A 440 -14.89 38.22 -12.26
N VAL A 441 -14.67 39.02 -11.21
CA VAL A 441 -15.21 40.38 -11.08
C VAL A 441 -14.16 41.39 -11.51
N LYS A 442 -14.50 42.32 -12.41
CA LYS A 442 -13.58 43.38 -12.84
C LYS A 442 -13.44 44.42 -11.74
N VAL A 443 -12.23 44.81 -11.42
CA VAL A 443 -11.95 45.73 -10.32
C VAL A 443 -11.13 46.92 -10.80
N LYS A 444 -11.63 48.13 -10.52
CA LYS A 444 -10.92 49.38 -10.77
C LYS A 444 -10.29 49.88 -9.48
N VAL A 445 -8.99 50.10 -9.52
CA VAL A 445 -8.20 50.56 -8.38
C VAL A 445 -8.00 52.07 -8.47
N THR A 446 -8.29 52.76 -7.39
CA THR A 446 -8.21 54.22 -7.24
C THR A 446 -7.39 54.60 -6.01
N GLY A 447 -7.16 55.90 -5.81
CA GLY A 447 -6.36 56.44 -4.70
C GLY A 447 -4.98 56.91 -5.13
N ALA A 448 -4.30 57.64 -4.24
CA ALA A 448 -2.99 58.25 -4.54
C ALA A 448 -1.87 57.22 -4.79
N ASP A 449 -2.01 56.03 -4.20
CA ASP A 449 -1.04 54.93 -4.34
C ASP A 449 -1.35 54.02 -5.55
N ALA A 450 -2.43 54.28 -6.31
CA ALA A 450 -2.80 53.49 -7.48
C ALA A 450 -1.81 53.72 -8.64
N PRO A 451 -1.26 52.66 -9.25
CA PRO A 451 -0.35 52.80 -10.38
C PRO A 451 -1.05 53.48 -11.58
N ALA A 452 -0.49 54.60 -12.06
CA ALA A 452 -0.97 55.26 -13.28
C ALA A 452 -0.70 54.42 -14.54
N THR A 453 0.39 53.65 -14.55
CA THR A 453 0.74 52.66 -15.57
C THR A 453 1.11 51.33 -14.90
N PRO A 454 0.91 50.18 -15.56
CA PRO A 454 1.33 48.90 -15.02
C PRO A 454 2.82 48.88 -14.64
N ARG A 455 3.15 48.32 -13.49
CA ARG A 455 4.51 48.15 -13.00
C ARG A 455 4.74 46.71 -12.55
N THR A 456 5.95 46.21 -12.73
CA THR A 456 6.31 44.83 -12.39
C THR A 456 7.30 44.81 -11.24
N GLU A 457 7.10 43.91 -10.27
CA GLU A 457 8.08 43.63 -9.21
C GLU A 457 8.35 42.14 -9.10
N ASP A 458 9.55 41.79 -8.63
CA ASP A 458 9.87 40.42 -8.23
C ASP A 458 9.34 40.15 -6.81
N LYS A 459 8.53 39.11 -6.67
CA LYS A 459 8.03 38.60 -5.38
C LYS A 459 8.48 37.14 -5.20
N PRO A 460 8.66 36.66 -3.95
CA PRO A 460 8.97 35.25 -3.72
C PRO A 460 7.91 34.32 -4.29
N LYS A 461 8.32 33.23 -4.96
CA LYS A 461 7.42 32.14 -5.37
C LYS A 461 6.88 31.38 -4.16
N HIS A 462 7.64 31.30 -3.07
CA HIS A 462 7.20 30.64 -1.84
C HIS A 462 7.52 31.52 -0.62
N PRO A 463 6.53 31.81 0.25
CA PRO A 463 6.70 32.79 1.33
C PRO A 463 7.66 32.34 2.43
N LYS A 464 7.89 31.02 2.57
CA LYS A 464 8.74 30.43 3.61
C LYS A 464 9.98 29.72 3.08
N ASN A 465 10.19 29.72 1.76
CA ASN A 465 11.29 28.99 1.12
C ASN A 465 11.88 29.83 -0.02
N PRO A 466 12.94 30.62 0.26
CA PRO A 466 13.61 31.44 -0.74
C PRO A 466 14.21 30.63 -1.90
N ASP A 467 14.57 29.36 -1.69
CA ASP A 467 15.23 28.52 -2.69
C ASP A 467 14.33 28.19 -3.91
N VAL A 468 13.01 28.34 -3.76
CA VAL A 468 12.03 28.20 -4.85
C VAL A 468 12.14 29.36 -5.86
N GLY A 469 12.78 30.46 -5.47
CA GLY A 469 13.04 31.63 -6.31
C GLY A 469 11.92 32.68 -6.29
N THR A 470 11.94 33.56 -7.29
CA THR A 470 11.03 34.69 -7.41
C THR A 470 10.14 34.58 -8.66
N LYS A 471 9.01 35.28 -8.65
CA LYS A 471 8.10 35.46 -9.77
C LYS A 471 7.81 36.94 -9.97
N LYS A 472 7.55 37.32 -11.22
CA LYS A 472 7.12 38.67 -11.57
C LYS A 472 5.64 38.85 -11.27
N VAL A 473 5.31 39.88 -10.50
CA VAL A 473 3.93 40.28 -10.21
C VAL A 473 3.69 41.66 -10.81
N VAL A 474 2.61 41.79 -11.58
CA VAL A 474 2.22 43.05 -12.23
C VAL A 474 1.14 43.74 -11.40
N PHE A 475 1.37 45.00 -11.09
CA PHE A 475 0.47 45.88 -10.36
C PHE A 475 -0.08 46.93 -11.32
N SER A 476 -1.40 47.08 -11.38
CA SER A 476 -2.12 47.98 -12.29
C SER A 476 -3.38 48.53 -11.64
N ASN A 477 -3.99 49.54 -12.28
CA ASN A 477 -5.29 50.06 -11.86
C ASN A 477 -6.49 49.19 -12.27
N GLU A 478 -6.26 48.13 -13.04
CA GLU A 478 -7.29 47.18 -13.50
C GLU A 478 -6.94 45.77 -13.03
N LEU A 479 -7.81 45.17 -12.22
CA LEU A 479 -7.65 43.82 -11.67
C LEU A 479 -8.91 42.98 -11.92
N ILE A 480 -8.79 41.70 -11.58
CA ILE A 480 -9.92 40.81 -11.32
C ILE A 480 -9.79 40.18 -9.93
N LEU A 481 -10.93 40.00 -9.27
CA LEU A 481 -11.09 39.33 -7.97
C LEU A 481 -12.15 38.22 -8.08
N ASP A 482 -12.15 37.28 -7.12
CA ASP A 482 -13.12 36.18 -7.07
C ASP A 482 -14.49 36.65 -6.56
N GLN A 483 -15.55 36.18 -7.23
CA GLN A 483 -16.94 36.54 -6.94
C GLN A 483 -17.35 36.29 -5.49
N ALA A 484 -16.91 35.17 -4.90
CA ALA A 484 -17.28 34.83 -3.53
C ALA A 484 -16.64 35.81 -2.53
N ASP A 485 -15.42 36.26 -2.81
CA ASP A 485 -14.74 37.26 -2.01
C ASP A 485 -15.45 38.62 -2.13
N VAL A 486 -15.77 39.06 -3.36
CA VAL A 486 -16.45 40.35 -3.59
C VAL A 486 -17.84 40.39 -2.98
N LYS A 487 -18.63 39.31 -3.11
CA LYS A 487 -19.95 39.18 -2.47
C LYS A 487 -19.90 39.31 -0.95
N SER A 488 -18.77 38.97 -0.34
CA SER A 488 -18.60 39.07 1.11
C SER A 488 -18.39 40.50 1.59
N PHE A 489 -17.91 41.41 0.73
CA PHE A 489 -17.52 42.77 1.11
C PHE A 489 -18.71 43.64 1.50
N LYS A 490 -18.47 44.54 2.45
CA LYS A 490 -19.36 45.65 2.80
C LYS A 490 -18.79 46.94 2.23
N LYS A 491 -19.67 47.89 1.96
CA LYS A 491 -19.25 49.24 1.56
C LYS A 491 -18.33 49.84 2.63
N ASP A 492 -17.24 50.44 2.17
CA ASP A 492 -16.16 51.06 2.95
C ASP A 492 -15.38 50.08 3.86
N GLU A 493 -15.53 48.77 3.66
CA GLU A 493 -14.76 47.76 4.38
C GLU A 493 -13.31 47.69 3.89
N GLU A 494 -12.37 47.62 4.84
CA GLU A 494 -10.95 47.41 4.55
C GLU A 494 -10.62 45.92 4.44
N PHE A 495 -9.91 45.54 3.38
CA PHE A 495 -9.45 44.18 3.15
C PHE A 495 -8.01 44.17 2.60
N THR A 496 -7.33 43.03 2.68
CA THR A 496 -5.96 42.86 2.14
C THR A 496 -5.99 42.26 0.75
N LEU A 497 -5.36 42.92 -0.21
CA LEU A 497 -4.89 42.34 -1.48
C LEU A 497 -3.57 41.60 -1.21
N MET A 498 -3.59 40.27 -1.25
CA MET A 498 -2.44 39.43 -0.88
C MET A 498 -1.18 39.83 -1.69
N GLY A 499 -0.07 40.07 -0.99
CA GLY A 499 1.20 40.46 -1.62
C GLY A 499 1.30 41.90 -2.11
N TRP A 500 0.22 42.70 -1.99
CA TRP A 500 0.20 44.13 -2.34
C TRP A 500 0.03 45.03 -1.12
N GLY A 501 -1.06 44.90 -0.37
CA GLY A 501 -1.41 45.81 0.72
C GLY A 501 -2.92 45.88 0.95
N ASN A 502 -3.37 46.80 1.79
CA ASN A 502 -4.80 46.98 2.09
C ASN A 502 -5.51 47.84 1.03
N ALA A 503 -6.82 47.66 0.92
CA ALA A 503 -7.71 48.47 0.10
C ALA A 503 -9.10 48.58 0.75
N PHE A 504 -9.82 49.66 0.45
CA PHE A 504 -11.22 49.85 0.82
C PHE A 504 -12.15 49.50 -0.34
N ALA A 505 -13.20 48.72 -0.09
CA ALA A 505 -14.26 48.46 -1.06
C ALA A 505 -15.21 49.66 -1.13
N ARG A 506 -15.18 50.46 -2.19
CA ARG A 506 -15.93 51.73 -2.28
C ARG A 506 -17.28 51.57 -2.97
N GLU A 507 -17.28 50.99 -4.16
CA GLU A 507 -18.50 50.79 -4.96
C GLU A 507 -18.56 49.33 -5.40
N ILE A 508 -19.59 48.62 -4.92
CA ILE A 508 -19.83 47.22 -5.27
C ILE A 508 -21.00 47.21 -6.26
N GLY A 509 -20.82 46.58 -7.42
CA GLY A 509 -21.86 46.48 -8.44
C GLY A 509 -23.16 45.88 -7.89
N ALA A 510 -24.30 46.40 -8.35
CA ALA A 510 -25.61 46.03 -7.83
C ALA A 510 -26.21 44.75 -8.47
N THR A 511 -25.50 44.11 -9.42
CA THR A 511 -25.97 42.92 -10.12
C THR A 511 -25.66 41.63 -9.35
N ASP A 512 -26.41 40.55 -9.63
CA ASP A 512 -26.05 39.18 -9.23
C ASP A 512 -26.02 38.28 -10.47
N PRO A 513 -24.84 37.84 -10.95
CA PRO A 513 -23.50 38.06 -10.38
C PRO A 513 -23.02 39.52 -10.42
N ILE A 514 -22.25 39.93 -9.41
CA ILE A 514 -21.50 41.21 -9.38
C ILE A 514 -20.50 41.22 -10.54
N THR A 515 -20.48 42.30 -11.32
CA THR A 515 -19.64 42.43 -12.53
C THR A 515 -18.48 43.40 -12.34
N GLU A 516 -18.62 44.35 -11.43
CA GLU A 516 -17.67 45.44 -11.20
C GLU A 516 -17.51 45.77 -9.71
N LEU A 517 -16.29 46.19 -9.35
CA LEU A 517 -15.93 46.68 -8.02
C LEU A 517 -14.97 47.88 -8.17
N SER A 518 -15.22 48.95 -7.43
CA SER A 518 -14.25 50.05 -7.26
C SER A 518 -13.59 49.93 -5.89
N VAL A 519 -12.25 49.97 -5.87
CA VAL A 519 -11.44 49.90 -4.65
C VAL A 519 -10.52 51.10 -4.55
N GLU A 520 -10.22 51.52 -3.33
CA GLU A 520 -9.25 52.57 -3.04
C GLU A 520 -8.07 51.98 -2.26
N LEU A 521 -6.84 52.10 -2.77
CA LEU A 521 -5.65 51.55 -2.09
C LEU A 521 -5.34 52.29 -0.79
N ASN A 522 -4.96 51.52 0.22
CA ASN A 522 -4.45 52.00 1.49
C ASN A 522 -3.15 51.25 1.86
N LEU A 523 -2.04 51.59 1.21
CA LEU A 523 -0.76 50.90 1.44
C LEU A 523 -0.15 51.15 2.83
N LYS A 524 -0.68 52.14 3.56
CA LYS A 524 -0.32 52.43 4.96
C LYS A 524 -1.09 51.56 5.97
N GLY A 525 -2.11 50.83 5.52
CA GLY A 525 -2.91 49.95 6.38
C GLY A 525 -2.12 48.74 6.89
N ASP A 526 -2.54 48.20 8.03
CA ASP A 526 -1.97 46.97 8.60
C ASP A 526 -2.77 45.75 8.14
N PHE A 527 -2.15 44.83 7.40
CA PHE A 527 -2.79 43.59 6.95
C PHE A 527 -3.21 42.66 8.10
N LYS A 528 -2.73 42.91 9.33
CA LYS A 528 -3.13 42.16 10.53
C LYS A 528 -4.50 42.58 11.06
N THR A 529 -4.97 43.78 10.74
CA THR A 529 -6.26 44.30 11.23
C THR A 529 -7.42 43.95 10.32
N THR A 530 -7.16 43.53 9.08
CA THR A 530 -8.20 43.11 8.13
C THR A 530 -8.54 41.64 8.29
N GLU A 531 -9.83 41.31 8.33
CA GLU A 531 -10.31 39.92 8.38
C GLU A 531 -10.17 39.21 7.03
N LYS A 532 -10.36 39.94 5.93
CA LYS A 532 -10.40 39.37 4.58
C LYS A 532 -9.08 39.57 3.85
N LYS A 533 -8.53 38.47 3.32
CA LYS A 533 -7.27 38.44 2.56
C LYS A 533 -7.50 37.74 1.24
N VAL A 534 -7.51 38.50 0.16
CA VAL A 534 -8.01 38.04 -1.14
C VAL A 534 -6.90 37.97 -2.18
N THR A 535 -7.03 36.97 -3.05
CA THR A 535 -6.23 36.83 -4.25
C THR A 535 -6.75 37.75 -5.35
N TRP A 536 -5.86 38.24 -6.19
CA TRP A 536 -6.18 39.17 -7.27
C TRP A 536 -5.24 38.91 -8.45
N LEU A 537 -5.68 39.25 -9.65
CA LEU A 537 -4.86 39.23 -10.85
C LEU A 537 -4.97 40.57 -11.57
N SER A 538 -3.84 41.10 -12.03
CA SER A 538 -3.83 42.27 -12.91
C SER A 538 -4.33 41.89 -14.31
N THR A 539 -5.19 42.74 -14.89
CA THR A 539 -5.65 42.58 -16.28
C THR A 539 -4.96 43.53 -17.27
N ALA A 540 -4.06 44.39 -16.77
CA ALA A 540 -3.34 45.38 -17.57
C ALA A 540 -1.83 45.25 -17.39
N GLY A 541 -1.08 45.23 -18.50
CA GLY A 541 0.39 45.08 -18.48
C GLY A 541 0.89 43.65 -18.22
N THR A 542 -0.01 42.66 -18.26
CA THR A 542 0.34 41.23 -18.23
C THR A 542 -0.65 40.43 -19.08
N LYS A 543 -0.22 39.25 -19.55
CA LYS A 543 -1.11 38.28 -20.22
C LYS A 543 -1.47 37.19 -19.21
N LEU A 544 -2.76 37.12 -18.87
CA LEU A 544 -3.28 36.03 -18.05
C LEU A 544 -3.23 34.72 -18.84
N VAL A 545 -2.91 33.64 -18.14
CA VAL A 545 -2.83 32.29 -18.71
C VAL A 545 -4.10 31.54 -18.39
N ARG A 546 -4.75 30.97 -19.40
CA ARG A 546 -5.93 30.14 -19.20
C ARG A 546 -5.51 28.72 -18.79
N ALA A 547 -6.17 28.19 -17.77
CA ALA A 547 -5.95 26.84 -17.28
C ALA A 547 -7.26 26.09 -17.04
N GLU A 548 -7.22 24.78 -17.23
CA GLU A 548 -8.26 23.85 -16.81
C GLU A 548 -7.91 23.27 -15.45
N LEU A 549 -8.78 23.45 -14.47
CA LEU A 549 -8.62 22.90 -13.12
C LEU A 549 -9.50 21.66 -12.99
N TRP A 550 -8.86 20.49 -12.97
CA TRP A 550 -9.54 19.20 -12.83
C TRP A 550 -9.55 18.73 -11.37
N ASP A 551 -10.72 18.38 -10.87
CA ASP A 551 -10.93 17.68 -9.60
C ASP A 551 -11.40 16.25 -9.87
N PHE A 552 -11.05 15.30 -8.99
CA PHE A 552 -11.31 13.88 -9.16
C PHE A 552 -11.90 13.29 -7.90
N ASP A 553 -13.03 12.61 -8.03
CA ASP A 553 -13.71 11.91 -6.95
C ASP A 553 -13.44 10.38 -7.01
N TYR A 554 -13.94 9.66 -6.02
CA TYR A 554 -13.81 8.21 -5.91
C TYR A 554 -14.58 7.47 -7.00
N LEU A 555 -14.03 6.34 -7.46
CA LEU A 555 -14.64 5.48 -8.48
C LEU A 555 -15.94 4.80 -8.00
N ILE A 556 -16.12 4.63 -6.70
CA ILE A 556 -17.32 4.02 -6.11
C ILE A 556 -17.85 4.86 -4.94
N ASN A 557 -19.16 4.80 -4.73
CA ASN A 557 -19.84 5.49 -3.62
C ASN A 557 -19.92 4.65 -2.34
N LYS A 558 -19.50 3.37 -2.39
CA LYS A 558 -19.51 2.45 -1.25
C LYS A 558 -18.12 2.38 -0.61
N ASP A 559 -18.06 2.41 0.72
CA ASP A 559 -16.78 2.42 1.44
C ASP A 559 -15.97 1.13 1.27
N LYS A 560 -16.64 -0.01 1.07
CA LYS A 560 -16.02 -1.32 0.83
C LYS A 560 -16.92 -2.15 -0.09
N LEU A 561 -16.32 -2.83 -1.07
CA LEU A 561 -17.02 -3.82 -1.89
C LEU A 561 -17.12 -5.15 -1.14
N GLU A 562 -18.31 -5.72 -1.14
CA GLU A 562 -18.64 -7.07 -0.68
C GLU A 562 -18.71 -8.03 -1.88
N GLU A 563 -18.79 -9.35 -1.61
CA GLU A 563 -18.72 -10.38 -2.65
C GLU A 563 -19.93 -10.39 -3.60
N ASP A 564 -21.10 -10.03 -3.09
CA ASP A 564 -22.38 -9.97 -3.79
C ASP A 564 -22.63 -8.63 -4.50
N ASP A 565 -21.72 -7.65 -4.36
CA ASP A 565 -21.87 -6.35 -5.00
C ASP A 565 -21.72 -6.46 -6.53
N VAL A 566 -22.74 -5.95 -7.23
CA VAL A 566 -22.70 -5.70 -8.67
C VAL A 566 -21.96 -4.38 -8.92
N LEU A 567 -20.77 -4.46 -9.52
CA LEU A 567 -19.87 -3.32 -9.71
C LEU A 567 -20.57 -2.12 -10.35
N GLU A 568 -21.36 -2.34 -11.39
CA GLU A 568 -22.06 -1.30 -12.15
C GLU A 568 -23.02 -0.48 -11.30
N LYS A 569 -23.59 -1.06 -10.23
CA LYS A 569 -24.54 -0.39 -9.35
C LYS A 569 -23.87 0.48 -8.28
N VAL A 570 -22.58 0.27 -8.03
CA VAL A 570 -21.83 0.96 -6.97
C VAL A 570 -20.83 1.99 -7.52
N LEU A 571 -20.60 1.99 -8.84
CA LEU A 571 -19.80 3.01 -9.51
C LEU A 571 -20.39 4.41 -9.29
N ASN A 572 -19.50 5.37 -9.09
CA ASN A 572 -19.88 6.78 -9.00
C ASN A 572 -20.08 7.32 -10.44
N PRO A 573 -21.27 7.88 -10.77
CA PRO A 573 -21.53 8.42 -12.10
C PRO A 573 -20.78 9.73 -12.38
N ASN A 574 -20.35 10.47 -11.35
CA ASN A 574 -19.62 11.72 -11.51
C ASN A 574 -18.32 11.66 -10.70
N THR A 575 -17.23 11.39 -11.39
CA THR A 575 -15.92 11.16 -10.77
C THR A 575 -14.88 12.21 -11.15
N SER A 576 -15.26 13.22 -11.92
CA SER A 576 -14.36 14.31 -12.27
C SER A 576 -15.14 15.57 -12.64
N THR A 577 -14.64 16.72 -12.21
CA THR A 577 -15.15 18.03 -12.63
C THR A 577 -14.01 18.88 -13.17
N MET A 578 -14.33 19.78 -14.10
CA MET A 578 -13.37 20.71 -14.70
C MET A 578 -13.93 22.13 -14.63
N GLU A 579 -13.11 23.07 -14.20
CA GLU A 579 -13.41 24.50 -14.22
C GLU A 579 -12.30 25.26 -14.94
N THR A 580 -12.65 26.30 -15.70
CA THR A 580 -11.66 27.16 -16.34
C THR A 580 -11.26 28.31 -15.43
N ALA A 581 -9.96 28.61 -15.40
CA ALA A 581 -9.38 29.65 -14.58
C ALA A 581 -8.42 30.54 -15.37
N LEU A 582 -8.39 31.81 -15.00
CA LEU A 582 -7.35 32.75 -15.38
C LEU A 582 -6.27 32.72 -14.30
N CYS A 583 -5.03 32.54 -14.72
CA CYS A 583 -3.87 32.43 -13.85
C CYS A 583 -2.84 33.54 -14.13
N ASP A 584 -1.97 33.79 -13.15
CA ASP A 584 -0.81 34.66 -13.38
C ASP A 584 0.10 34.14 -14.49
N ALA A 585 0.86 35.05 -15.12
CA ALA A 585 1.70 34.74 -16.27
C ALA A 585 2.74 33.63 -16.01
N GLY A 586 3.17 33.46 -14.76
CA GLY A 586 4.13 32.43 -14.38
C GLY A 586 3.61 31.01 -14.60
N VAL A 587 2.29 30.80 -14.63
CA VAL A 587 1.69 29.50 -14.97
C VAL A 587 2.00 29.07 -16.41
N GLY A 588 2.25 30.02 -17.32
CA GLY A 588 2.60 29.73 -18.71
C GLY A 588 4.02 29.19 -18.90
N GLU A 589 4.88 29.28 -17.88
CA GLU A 589 6.25 28.76 -17.89
C GLU A 589 6.36 27.34 -17.31
N LEU A 590 5.26 26.82 -16.77
CA LEU A 590 5.23 25.52 -16.11
C LEU A 590 5.31 24.39 -17.14
N LYS A 591 6.03 23.33 -16.74
CA LYS A 591 6.21 22.12 -17.54
C LYS A 591 5.36 20.99 -16.95
N LYS A 592 5.12 19.98 -17.78
CA LYS A 592 4.55 18.71 -17.34
C LYS A 592 5.28 18.19 -16.09
N ASP A 593 4.50 17.64 -15.16
CA ASP A 593 4.94 17.15 -13.84
C ASP A 593 5.31 18.22 -12.80
N ASP A 594 5.34 19.51 -13.13
CA ASP A 594 5.51 20.55 -12.11
C ASP A 594 4.37 20.51 -11.10
N ILE A 595 4.70 20.69 -9.83
CA ILE A 595 3.73 20.75 -8.73
C ILE A 595 3.69 22.17 -8.20
N ILE A 596 2.50 22.77 -8.22
CA ILE A 596 2.26 24.14 -7.77
C ILE A 596 1.19 24.18 -6.67
N GLN A 597 1.07 25.32 -5.99
CA GLN A 597 -0.15 25.65 -5.26
C GLN A 597 -0.79 26.88 -5.88
N LEU A 598 -2.08 26.76 -6.20
CA LEU A 598 -2.94 27.91 -6.45
C LEU A 598 -3.41 28.44 -5.09
N GLU A 599 -3.00 29.67 -4.75
CA GLU A 599 -3.29 30.28 -3.45
C GLU A 599 -4.79 30.27 -3.18
N ARG A 600 -5.15 29.90 -1.94
CA ARG A 600 -6.54 29.72 -1.48
C ARG A 600 -7.38 28.66 -2.23
N ARG A 601 -6.84 27.95 -3.24
CA ARG A 601 -7.54 26.87 -3.95
C ARG A 601 -7.01 25.48 -3.59
N GLY A 602 -5.72 25.23 -3.75
CA GLY A 602 -5.15 23.91 -3.51
C GLY A 602 -3.85 23.64 -4.23
N PHE A 603 -3.38 22.40 -4.13
CA PHE A 603 -2.20 21.92 -4.85
C PHE A 603 -2.62 21.30 -6.18
N TYR A 604 -1.79 21.49 -7.19
CA TYR A 604 -2.04 20.99 -8.52
C TYR A 604 -0.75 20.43 -9.13
N ARG A 605 -0.88 19.34 -9.89
CA ARG A 605 0.16 18.86 -10.80
C ARG A 605 -0.18 19.30 -12.21
N VAL A 606 0.81 19.77 -12.96
CA VAL A 606 0.67 20.08 -14.38
C VAL A 606 0.62 18.78 -15.17
N ASP A 607 -0.53 18.46 -15.74
CA ASP A 607 -0.67 17.31 -16.64
C ASP A 607 -0.23 17.67 -18.06
N LYS A 608 -0.48 18.93 -18.46
CA LYS A 608 -0.14 19.47 -19.77
C LYS A 608 0.24 20.96 -19.66
N GLY A 609 1.39 21.34 -20.20
CA GLY A 609 1.84 22.74 -20.30
C GLY A 609 1.39 23.42 -21.59
N LEU A 610 1.75 24.70 -21.77
CA LEU A 610 1.47 25.46 -23.00
C LEU A 610 2.33 25.02 -24.19
N ASP A 611 3.39 24.25 -23.95
CA ASP A 611 4.20 23.61 -24.98
C ASP A 611 3.44 22.51 -25.73
N GLU A 612 2.36 21.98 -25.12
CA GLU A 612 1.53 20.92 -25.71
C GLU A 612 0.14 21.42 -26.16
N GLY A 613 -0.24 22.69 -25.92
CA GLY A 613 -1.53 23.26 -26.32
C GLY A 613 -1.80 24.70 -25.88
N ASP A 614 -3.01 25.19 -26.11
CA ASP A 614 -3.37 26.61 -25.85
C ASP A 614 -3.76 26.92 -24.39
N VAL A 615 -3.94 25.88 -23.57
CA VAL A 615 -4.32 25.98 -22.16
C VAL A 615 -3.47 25.04 -21.30
N VAL A 616 -3.18 25.45 -20.07
CA VAL A 616 -2.51 24.59 -19.09
C VAL A 616 -3.54 23.67 -18.43
N VAL A 617 -3.25 22.37 -18.34
CA VAL A 617 -4.13 21.40 -17.66
C VAL A 617 -3.56 21.07 -16.30
N LEU A 618 -4.32 21.35 -15.24
CA LEU A 618 -3.91 21.22 -13.85
C LEU A 618 -4.80 20.19 -13.13
N PHE A 619 -4.18 19.14 -12.59
CA PHE A 619 -4.86 18.10 -11.82
C PHE A 619 -4.74 18.37 -10.33
N ASN A 620 -5.88 18.44 -9.63
CA ASN A 620 -5.92 18.66 -8.19
C ASN A 620 -5.23 17.53 -7.42
N ILE A 621 -4.31 17.92 -6.54
CA ILE A 621 -3.65 17.04 -5.58
C ILE A 621 -4.38 17.18 -4.23
N PRO A 622 -5.01 16.12 -3.72
CA PRO A 622 -5.68 16.19 -2.43
C PRO A 622 -4.70 16.44 -1.28
N THR A 623 -5.19 17.04 -0.20
CA THR A 623 -4.35 17.41 0.97
C THR A 623 -4.73 16.66 2.26
N GLY A 624 -5.69 15.73 2.15
CA GLY A 624 -6.18 14.91 3.27
C GLY A 624 -7.11 15.62 4.25
N LYS A 625 -7.66 16.77 3.90
CA LYS A 625 -8.88 17.29 4.56
C LYS A 625 -10.07 16.67 3.83
N ALA A 626 -11.00 16.05 4.56
CA ALA A 626 -12.30 15.71 4.01
C ALA A 626 -12.98 17.01 3.54
N LYS A 627 -13.50 17.02 2.31
CA LYS A 627 -14.38 18.10 1.84
C LYS A 627 -15.71 18.02 2.58
#